data_AF-I1C7C9-F1
#
_entry.id   AF-I1C7C9-F1
#
_cell.length_a   1.000
_cell.length_b   1.000
_cell.length_c   1.000
_cell.angle_alpha   90.00
_cell.angle_beta   90.00
_cell.angle_gamma   90.00
#
_symmetry.space_group_name_H-M   'P 1'
#
loop_
_entity.id
_entity.type
_entity.pdbx_description
1 polymer ?
#
loop_
_entity_poly.entity_id
_entity_poly.type
_entity_poly.pdbx_seq_one_letter_code
_entity_poly.pdbx_strand_id
1 'polypeptide(L)' 'MSVIVNGITQHLVSYYHPQDIVTNKLRTPSSVPELASLEISPDLLVKQNFRVPPVVEPSFEHSEGAYMGGGHPHYV' A
#
# COMPACT_ATOMS: atom_id res chain seq x y z
N MET A 1 -14.61 -9.86 4.07
CA MET A 1 -13.32 -9.44 4.67
C MET A 1 -13.61 -8.44 5.77
N SER A 2 -12.88 -8.48 6.88
CA SER A 2 -13.04 -7.50 7.97
C SER A 2 -11.70 -6.89 8.28
N VAL A 3 -11.66 -5.58 8.50
CA VAL A 3 -10.45 -4.84 8.88
C VAL A 3 -10.75 -3.88 10.02
N ILE A 4 -9.75 -3.60 10.86
CA ILE A 4 -9.86 -2.58 11.91
C ILE A 4 -9.12 -1.33 11.44
N VAL A 5 -9.81 -0.19 11.41
CA VAL A 5 -9.26 1.11 11.01
C VAL A 5 -9.65 2.13 12.07
N ASN A 6 -8.67 2.81 12.66
CA ASN A 6 -8.88 3.78 13.75
C ASN A 6 -9.70 3.21 14.93
N GLY A 7 -9.52 1.91 15.23
CA GLY A 7 -10.27 1.22 16.28
C GLY A 7 -11.70 0.81 15.92
N ILE A 8 -12.17 1.12 14.70
CA ILE A 8 -13.49 0.75 14.21
C ILE A 8 -13.38 -0.46 13.28
N THR A 9 -14.18 -1.48 13.54
CA THR A 9 -14.28 -2.64 12.64
C THR A 9 -15.09 -2.29 11.41
N GLN A 10 -14.50 -2.46 10.24
CA GLN A 10 -15.14 -2.29 8.94
C GLN A 10 -15.25 -3.64 8.24
N HIS A 11 -16.42 -3.91 7.66
CA HIS A 11 -16.71 -5.15 6.95
C HIS A 11 -16.90 -4.89 5.46
N LEU A 12 -16.16 -5.61 4.63
CA LEU A 12 -16.33 -5.66 3.19
C LEU A 12 -16.99 -6.98 2.79
N VAL A 13 -18.12 -6.88 2.10
CA VAL A 13 -18.80 -8.01 1.47
C VAL A 13 -18.78 -7.80 -0.03
N SER A 14 -18.20 -8.74 -0.75
CA SER A 14 -18.11 -8.70 -2.22
C SER A 14 -19.00 -9.81 -2.79
N TYR A 15 -19.87 -9.44 -3.70
CA TYR A 15 -20.73 -10.37 -4.43
C TYR A 15 -20.24 -10.51 -5.85
N TYR A 16 -20.24 -11.74 -6.36
CA TYR A 16 -19.96 -12.01 -7.76
C TYR A 16 -20.72 -13.28 -8.17
N HIS A 17 -21.03 -13.37 -9.46
CA HIS A 17 -21.48 -14.63 -10.04
C HIS A 17 -20.24 -15.38 -10.58
N PRO A 18 -20.11 -16.70 -10.34
CA PRO A 18 -18.94 -17.46 -10.82
C PRO A 18 -18.70 -17.30 -12.33
N GLN A 19 -19.78 -17.27 -13.12
CA GLN A 19 -19.70 -17.08 -14.57
C GLN A 19 -19.00 -15.76 -14.97
N ASP A 20 -19.18 -14.69 -14.20
CA ASP A 20 -18.56 -13.39 -14.52
C ASP A 20 -17.05 -13.41 -14.29
N ILE A 21 -16.54 -14.32 -13.45
CA ILE A 21 -15.10 -14.56 -13.25
C ILE A 21 -14.53 -15.38 -14.41
N VAL A 22 -15.19 -16.50 -14.73
CA VAL A 22 -14.75 -17.40 -15.81
C VAL A 22 -14.74 -16.70 -17.16
N THR A 23 -15.69 -15.80 -17.40
CA THR A 23 -15.76 -14.99 -18.62
C THR A 23 -14.91 -13.71 -18.57
N ASN A 24 -14.11 -13.50 -17.51
CA ASN A 24 -13.27 -12.32 -17.29
C ASN A 24 -14.03 -10.98 -17.43
N LYS A 25 -15.30 -10.96 -17.04
CA LYS A 25 -16.14 -9.76 -17.09
C LYS A 25 -15.85 -8.81 -15.93
N LEU A 26 -15.46 -9.34 -14.77
CA LEU A 26 -15.12 -8.55 -13.60
C LEU A 26 -13.64 -8.20 -13.58
N ARG A 27 -13.35 -6.91 -13.44
CA ARG A 27 -12.01 -6.38 -13.21
C ARG A 27 -11.68 -6.38 -11.73
N THR A 28 -10.44 -6.67 -11.37
CA THR A 28 -9.95 -6.47 -10.00
C THR A 28 -9.83 -4.96 -9.73
N PRO A 29 -10.01 -4.49 -8.48
CA PRO A 29 -9.81 -3.09 -8.15
C PRO A 29 -8.43 -2.56 -8.57
N SER A 30 -7.37 -3.37 -8.41
CA SER A 30 -6.00 -3.03 -8.80
C SER A 30 -5.79 -2.85 -10.31
N SER A 31 -6.67 -3.41 -11.14
CA SER A 31 -6.60 -3.24 -12.61
C SER A 31 -7.31 -1.98 -13.10
N VAL A 32 -8.03 -1.28 -12.21
CA VAL A 32 -8.72 -0.03 -12.51
C VAL A 32 -7.80 1.13 -12.13
N PRO A 33 -7.29 1.95 -13.08
CA PRO A 33 -6.25 2.94 -12.81
C PRO A 33 -6.57 3.91 -11.68
N GLU A 34 -7.82 4.39 -11.64
CA GLU A 34 -8.30 5.33 -10.63
C GLU A 34 -8.25 4.76 -9.21
N LEU A 35 -8.44 3.44 -9.07
CA LEU A 35 -8.38 2.75 -7.79
C LEU A 35 -6.95 2.33 -7.46
N ALA A 36 -6.17 1.95 -8.47
CA ALA A 36 -4.77 1.59 -8.32
C ALA A 36 -3.89 2.77 -7.89
N SER A 37 -4.26 4.00 -8.25
CA SER A 37 -3.57 5.22 -7.83
C SER A 37 -3.85 5.63 -6.37
N LEU A 38 -4.79 4.97 -5.68
CA LEU A 38 -5.08 5.28 -4.29
C LEU A 38 -3.96 4.75 -3.39
N GLU A 39 -3.35 5.64 -2.62
CA GLU A 39 -2.37 5.26 -1.62
C GLU A 39 -3.06 4.48 -0.49
N ILE A 40 -2.53 3.29 -0.18
CA ILE A 40 -3.04 2.45 0.90
C ILE A 40 -2.36 2.88 2.20
N SER A 41 -3.15 3.35 3.16
CA SER A 41 -2.63 3.75 4.47
C SER A 41 -1.86 2.60 5.15
N PRO A 42 -0.66 2.85 5.71
CA PRO A 42 0.11 1.85 6.43
C PRO A 42 -0.62 1.20 7.61
N ASP A 43 -1.56 1.92 8.25
CA ASP A 43 -2.38 1.37 9.34
C ASP A 43 -3.27 0.21 8.87
N LEU A 44 -3.64 0.20 7.58
CA LEU A 44 -4.36 -0.91 6.97
C LEU A 44 -3.47 -2.13 6.73
N LEU A 45 -2.14 -1.98 6.79
CA LEU A 45 -1.17 -3.03 6.54
C LEU A 45 -0.60 -3.65 7.83
N VAL A 46 -0.45 -2.86 8.90
CA VAL A 46 0.27 -3.29 10.12
C VAL A 46 -0.64 -3.99 11.14
N LYS A 47 -1.95 -3.73 11.12
CA LYS A 47 -2.90 -4.17 12.18
C LYS A 47 -3.95 -5.20 11.73
N GLN A 48 -3.71 -5.90 10.62
CA GLN A 48 -4.65 -6.92 10.13
C GLN A 48 -4.05 -8.32 10.28
N ASN A 49 -4.90 -9.29 10.64
CA ASN A 49 -4.56 -10.72 10.59
C ASN A 49 -4.62 -11.21 9.14
N PHE A 50 -3.69 -10.73 8.31
CA PHE A 50 -3.57 -11.22 6.94
C PHE A 50 -3.14 -12.70 6.95
N ARG A 51 -3.85 -13.54 6.19
CA ARG A 51 -3.46 -14.94 5.99
C ARG A 51 -2.20 -15.07 5.11
N VAL A 52 -2.00 -14.09 4.23
CA VAL A 52 -0.81 -13.95 3.38
C VAL A 52 -0.33 -12.51 3.56
N PRO A 53 0.92 -12.26 3.98
CA PRO A 53 1.44 -10.90 4.15
C PRO A 53 1.32 -10.09 2.85
N PRO A 54 0.92 -8.81 2.92
CA PRO A 54 0.88 -7.95 1.75
C PRO A 54 2.31 -7.70 1.23
N VAL A 55 2.46 -7.66 -0.09
CA VAL A 55 3.67 -7.13 -0.73
C VAL A 55 3.57 -5.61 -0.66
N VAL A 56 4.52 -4.98 0.03
CA VAL A 56 4.57 -3.53 0.19
C VAL A 56 5.75 -3.03 -0.63
N GLU A 57 5.50 -2.10 -1.55
CA GLU A 57 6.60 -1.41 -2.23
C GLU A 57 7.34 -0.54 -1.23
N PRO A 58 8.68 -0.52 -1.25
CA PRO A 58 9.44 0.34 -0.35
C PRO A 58 9.08 1.81 -0.64
N SER A 59 8.62 2.52 0.38
CA SER A 59 8.43 3.96 0.31
C SER A 59 9.77 4.61 -0.05
N PHE A 60 9.80 5.41 -1.12
CA PHE A 60 10.93 6.27 -1.43
C PHE A 60 11.01 7.33 -0.33
N GLU A 61 11.77 7.05 0.74
CA GLU A 61 12.20 8.10 1.64
C GLU A 61 12.93 9.14 0.79
N HIS A 62 12.34 10.33 0.67
CA HIS A 62 13.04 11.49 0.13
C HIS A 62 14.20 11.73 1.09
N SER A 63 15.41 11.39 0.67
CA SER A 63 16.63 11.61 1.44
C SER A 63 16.90 13.10 1.56
N GLU A 64 16.21 13.79 2.47
CA GLU A 64 16.62 15.10 2.94
C GLU A 64 17.78 14.92 3.92
N GLY A 65 18.97 15.45 3.59
CA GLY A 65 19.93 15.82 4.62
C GLY A 65 21.38 15.33 4.54
N ALA A 66 21.97 15.07 3.36
CA ALA A 66 23.41 14.79 3.27
C ALA A 66 24.19 15.80 2.41
N TYR A 67 24.00 17.10 2.63
CA TYR A 67 24.92 18.14 2.15
C TYR A 67 25.27 19.15 3.26
N MET A 68 25.69 18.69 4.43
CA MET A 68 26.29 19.57 5.43
C MET A 68 27.50 18.89 6.08
N GLY A 69 28.70 19.44 5.81
CA GLY A 69 29.86 19.34 6.69
C GLY A 69 30.93 18.32 6.31
N GLY A 70 31.88 18.71 5.46
CA GLY A 70 33.15 18.00 5.27
C GLY A 70 34.25 18.99 4.89
N GLY A 71 35.20 19.22 5.80
CA GLY A 71 36.06 20.40 5.86
C GLY A 71 37.08 20.60 4.73
N HIS A 72 37.41 21.87 4.50
CA HIS A 72 38.58 22.30 3.72
C HIS A 72 39.88 21.77 4.38
N PRO A 73 40.79 21.15 3.62
CA PRO A 73 42.13 20.85 4.13
C PRO A 73 43.00 22.11 4.05
N HIS A 74 43.59 22.49 5.18
CA HIS A 74 44.60 23.53 5.29
C HIS A 74 45.95 22.95 4.82
N TYR A 75 46.53 23.48 3.74
CA TYR A 75 47.90 23.14 3.32
C TYR A 75 48.88 24.10 4.00
N VAL A 76 49.96 23.54 4.58
CA VAL A 76 51.12 24.23 5.15
C VAL A 76 52.01 24.77 4.03
#